data_AF-A0A2W4S545-F1
#
_entry.id   AF-A0A2W4S545-F1
#
_cell.length_a   1.000
_cell.length_b   1.000
_cell.length_c   1.000
_cell.angle_alpha   90.00
_cell.angle_beta   90.00
_cell.angle_gamma   90.00
#
_symmetry.space_group_name_H-M   'P 1'
#
loop_
_entity.id
_entity.type
_entity.pdbx_description
1 polymer ?
#
loop_
_entity_poly.entity_id
_entity_poly.type
_entity_poly.pdbx_seq_one_letter_code
_entity_poly.pdbx_strand_id
1 'polypeptide(L)'
;MILKCDFEELAALTASAGRLLEEHAHAEGGRVCAPPRVIETLEALLPELQGDLSITTLAEQQRLEEALELVLEDARQRMDRCILEQHPAAEDAINAYFEYAHILAVLDRLRRMGAEMRAIIELTTGRPADEETARTVTFPD
;
A
#
# COMPACT_ATOMS: atom_id res chain seq x y z
N MET A 1 -0.68 -6.38 15.08
CA MET A 1 0.75 -6.18 14.74
C MET A 1 0.91 -4.80 14.17
N ILE A 2 1.93 -4.06 14.59
CA ILE A 2 2.07 -2.65 14.22
C ILE A 2 3.02 -2.47 13.03
N LEU A 3 2.51 -1.88 11.94
CA LEU A 3 3.31 -1.38 10.83
C LEU A 3 3.75 0.06 11.14
N LYS A 4 5.05 0.23 11.37
CA LYS A 4 5.63 1.54 11.64
C LYS A 4 5.72 2.37 10.35
N CYS A 5 5.25 3.62 10.45
CA CYS A 5 5.28 4.59 9.37
C CYS A 5 5.89 5.90 9.89
N ASP A 6 6.84 6.47 9.16
CA ASP A 6 7.33 7.82 9.43
C ASP A 6 6.48 8.90 8.73
N PHE A 7 6.79 10.16 9.00
CA PHE A 7 6.03 11.29 8.45
C PHE A 7 6.07 11.36 6.92
N GLU A 8 7.24 11.12 6.30
CA GLU A 8 7.39 11.21 4.85
C GLU A 8 6.67 10.07 4.15
N GLU A 9 6.68 8.89 4.76
CA GLU A 9 5.92 7.72 4.31
C GLU A 9 4.41 7.96 4.37
N LEU A 10 3.90 8.53 5.47
CA LEU A 10 2.49 8.88 5.60
C LEU A 10 2.07 9.96 4.60
N ALA A 11 2.92 10.97 4.40
CA ALA A 11 2.68 12.03 3.43
C ALA A 11 2.64 11.47 1.99
N ALA A 12 3.61 10.62 1.62
CA ALA A 12 3.68 9.98 0.31
C ALA A 12 2.46 9.08 0.05
N LEU A 13 2.08 8.25 1.03
CA LEU A 13 0.90 7.39 0.93
C LEU A 13 -0.39 8.19 0.78
N THR A 14 -0.58 9.22 1.60
CA THR A 14 -1.77 10.07 1.56
C THR A 14 -1.88 10.79 0.21
N ALA A 15 -0.77 11.37 -0.27
CA ALA A 15 -0.74 12.07 -1.55
C ALA A 15 -1.00 11.13 -2.73
N SER A 16 -0.36 9.96 -2.77
CA SER A 16 -0.54 9.00 -3.86
C SER A 16 -1.91 8.32 -3.85
N ALA A 17 -2.39 7.87 -2.68
CA ALA A 17 -3.72 7.28 -2.57
C ALA A 17 -4.82 8.29 -2.90
N GLY A 18 -4.69 9.55 -2.42
CA GLY A 18 -5.61 10.62 -2.75
C GLY A 18 -5.71 10.87 -4.26
N ARG A 19 -4.56 10.98 -4.95
CA ARG A 19 -4.54 11.13 -6.42
C ARG A 19 -5.20 9.95 -7.13
N LEU A 20 -4.90 8.72 -6.71
CA LEU A 20 -5.48 7.53 -7.33
C LEU A 20 -7.01 7.50 -7.20
N LEU A 21 -7.54 7.89 -6.05
CA LEU A 21 -8.98 8.01 -5.82
C LEU A 21 -9.62 9.14 -6.65
N GLU A 22 -8.96 10.29 -6.74
CA GLU A 22 -9.41 11.40 -7.61
C GLU A 22 -9.43 10.98 -9.08
N GLU A 23 -8.38 10.31 -9.57
CA GLU A 23 -8.32 9.79 -10.93
C GLU A 23 -9.42 8.76 -11.19
N HIS A 24 -9.73 7.90 -10.22
CA HIS A 24 -10.83 6.94 -10.33
C HIS A 24 -12.20 7.64 -10.39
N ALA A 25 -12.43 8.65 -9.54
CA ALA A 25 -13.68 9.40 -9.51
C ALA A 25 -13.92 10.19 -10.82
N HIS A 26 -12.85 10.62 -11.49
CA HIS A 26 -12.91 11.37 -12.75
C HIS A 26 -12.77 10.49 -14.00
N ALA A 27 -12.61 9.17 -13.87
CA ALA A 27 -12.46 8.26 -14.99
C ALA A 27 -13.81 7.97 -15.69
N GLU A 28 -14.34 8.95 -16.43
CA GLU A 28 -15.36 8.70 -17.45
C GLU A 28 -14.70 8.06 -18.69
N GLY A 29 -14.66 6.72 -18.73
CA GLY A 29 -14.55 5.96 -19.98
C GLY A 29 -13.17 5.79 -20.63
N GLY A 30 -12.23 5.09 -19.97
CA GLY A 30 -11.16 4.40 -20.74
C GLY A 30 -9.78 4.25 -20.09
N ARG A 31 -9.53 4.74 -18.88
CA ARG A 31 -8.32 4.35 -18.12
C ARG A 31 -8.57 3.03 -17.40
N VAL A 32 -7.53 2.20 -17.26
CA VAL A 32 -7.60 0.94 -16.51
C VAL A 32 -8.03 1.27 -15.07
N CYS A 33 -9.30 1.07 -14.75
CA CYS A 33 -9.79 1.30 -13.40
C CYS A 33 -9.12 0.32 -12.44
N ALA A 34 -8.66 0.84 -11.30
CA ALA A 34 -8.32 0.01 -10.15
C ALA A 34 -9.51 -0.92 -9.82
N PRO A 35 -9.27 -2.16 -9.37
CA PRO A 35 -10.33 -3.05 -8.92
C PRO A 35 -11.17 -2.38 -7.81
N PRO A 36 -12.51 -2.51 -7.79
CA PRO A 36 -13.36 -1.85 -6.79
C PRO A 36 -12.94 -2.14 -5.34
N ARG A 37 -12.53 -3.38 -5.05
CA ARG A 37 -12.04 -3.79 -3.73
C ARG A 37 -10.79 -3.02 -3.28
N VAL A 38 -9.92 -2.64 -4.21
CA VAL A 38 -8.72 -1.83 -3.93
C VAL A 38 -9.13 -0.40 -3.59
N ILE A 39 -10.07 0.17 -4.34
CA ILE A 39 -10.62 1.51 -4.06
C ILE A 39 -11.24 1.55 -2.66
N GLU A 40 -12.10 0.60 -2.33
CA GLU A 40 -12.71 0.48 -0.99
C GLU A 40 -11.64 0.37 0.11
N THR A 41 -10.55 -0.35 -0.16
CA THR A 41 -9.43 -0.49 0.79
C THR A 41 -8.70 0.83 0.98
N LEU A 42 -8.44 1.59 -0.08
CA LEU A 42 -7.78 2.89 -0.01
C LEU A 42 -8.65 3.96 0.65
N GLU A 43 -9.95 3.97 0.38
CA GLU A 43 -10.91 4.86 1.04
C GLU A 43 -10.97 4.61 2.54
N ALA A 44 -10.93 3.34 2.96
CA ALA A 44 -10.87 2.97 4.38
C ALA A 44 -9.52 3.28 5.03
N LEU A 45 -8.42 3.20 4.26
CA LEU A 45 -7.06 3.42 4.76
C LEU A 45 -6.76 4.92 4.98
N LEU A 46 -7.16 5.79 4.05
CA LEU A 46 -6.78 7.21 4.07
C LEU A 46 -7.01 7.92 5.42
N PRO A 47 -8.18 7.77 6.10
CA PRO A 47 -8.40 8.39 7.39
C PRO A 47 -7.44 7.93 8.49
N GLU A 48 -6.93 6.71 8.39
CA GLU A 48 -6.06 6.05 9.36
C GLU A 48 -4.57 6.37 9.16
N LEU A 49 -4.19 7.02 8.04
CA LEU A 49 -2.80 7.42 7.73
C LEU A 49 -2.33 8.64 8.55
N GLN A 50 -2.54 8.60 9.86
CA GLN A 50 -2.10 9.65 10.80
C GLN A 50 -0.97 9.16 11.72
N GLY A 51 -0.57 7.89 11.61
CA GLY A 51 0.44 7.28 12.44
C GLY A 51 0.74 5.85 12.04
N ASP A 52 1.19 5.06 13.01
CA ASP A 52 1.41 3.63 12.82
C ASP A 52 0.09 2.90 12.54
N LEU A 53 0.12 1.87 11.69
CA LEU A 53 -1.05 1.09 11.32
C LEU A 53 -1.10 -0.22 12.10
N SER A 54 -2.20 -0.49 12.78
CA SER A 54 -2.46 -1.78 13.41
C SER A 54 -3.05 -2.75 12.39
N ILE A 55 -2.39 -3.89 12.20
CA ILE A 55 -2.80 -4.98 11.31
C ILE A 55 -3.07 -6.21 12.14
N THR A 56 -4.33 -6.61 12.18
CA THR A 56 -4.86 -7.60 13.13
C THR A 56 -4.95 -9.00 12.53
N THR A 57 -5.08 -9.11 11.21
CA THR A 57 -5.25 -10.39 10.51
C THR A 57 -4.41 -10.46 9.24
N LEU A 58 -4.05 -11.67 8.80
CA LEU A 58 -3.32 -11.85 7.54
C LEU A 58 -4.17 -11.42 6.34
N ALA A 59 -5.49 -11.60 6.40
CA ALA A 59 -6.40 -11.15 5.35
C ALA A 59 -6.45 -9.62 5.23
N GLU A 60 -6.31 -8.89 6.33
CA GLU A 60 -6.16 -7.43 6.34
C GLU A 60 -4.83 -7.01 5.72
N GLN A 61 -3.73 -7.65 6.15
CA GLN A 61 -2.40 -7.44 5.58
C GLN A 61 -2.40 -7.60 4.04
N GLN A 62 -2.99 -8.69 3.55
CA GLN A 62 -3.08 -9.01 2.11
C GLN A 62 -3.87 -7.96 1.32
N ARG A 63 -5.03 -7.52 1.83
CA ARG A 63 -5.80 -6.45 1.18
C ARG A 63 -5.02 -5.16 1.11
N LEU A 64 -4.32 -4.80 2.18
CA LEU A 64 -3.49 -3.61 2.21
C LEU A 64 -2.30 -3.74 1.24
N GLU A 65 -1.70 -4.92 1.13
CA GLU A 65 -0.62 -5.19 0.17
C GLU A 65 -1.09 -5.00 -1.27
N GLU A 66 -2.23 -5.59 -1.65
CA GLU A 66 -2.85 -5.41 -2.97
C GLU A 66 -3.10 -3.93 -3.28
N ALA A 67 -3.58 -3.16 -2.30
CA ALA A 67 -3.85 -1.74 -2.47
C ALA A 67 -2.56 -0.92 -2.64
N LEU A 68 -1.56 -1.16 -1.79
CA LEU A 68 -0.28 -0.44 -1.84
C LEU A 68 0.55 -0.79 -3.07
N GLU A 69 0.40 -1.99 -3.64
CA GLU A 69 0.99 -2.33 -4.95
C GLU A 69 0.47 -1.42 -6.06
N LEU A 70 -0.82 -1.12 -6.07
CA LEU A 70 -1.41 -0.21 -7.05
C LEU A 70 -0.94 1.23 -6.85
N VAL A 71 -0.87 1.68 -5.61
CA VAL A 71 -0.36 3.02 -5.24
C VAL A 71 1.11 3.17 -5.65
N LEU A 72 1.92 2.14 -5.43
CA LEU A 72 3.33 2.12 -5.83
C LEU A 72 3.49 2.20 -7.35
N GLU A 73 2.66 1.47 -8.10
CA GLU A 73 2.69 1.48 -9.56
C GLU A 73 2.28 2.85 -10.12
N ASP A 74 1.27 3.52 -9.56
CA ASP A 74 0.93 4.91 -9.91
C ASP A 74 2.11 5.87 -9.64
N ALA A 75 2.71 5.79 -8.44
CA ALA A 75 3.86 6.61 -8.08
C ALA A 75 5.04 6.37 -9.03
N ARG A 76 5.28 5.13 -9.43
CA ARG A 76 6.31 4.75 -10.43
C ARG A 76 6.02 5.38 -11.78
N GLN A 77 4.78 5.27 -12.29
CA GLN A 77 4.39 5.86 -13.57
C GLN A 77 4.52 7.39 -13.56
N ARG A 78 4.16 8.03 -12.45
CA ARG A 78 4.34 9.47 -12.24
C ARG A 78 5.82 9.85 -12.27
N MET A 79 6.67 9.13 -11.54
CA MET A 79 8.12 9.34 -11.53
C MET A 79 8.70 9.21 -12.95
N ASP A 80 8.38 8.13 -13.65
CA ASP A 80 8.82 7.90 -15.04
C ASP A 80 8.41 9.06 -15.95
N ARG A 81 7.15 9.52 -15.85
CA ARG A 81 6.64 10.67 -16.62
C ARG A 81 7.44 11.95 -16.32
N CYS A 82 7.65 12.30 -15.06
CA CYS A 82 8.42 13.49 -14.68
C CYS A 82 9.86 13.44 -15.20
N ILE A 83 10.50 12.27 -15.14
CA ILE A 83 11.86 12.05 -15.65
C ILE A 83 11.91 12.26 -17.17
N LEU A 84 10.94 11.71 -17.90
CA LEU A 84 10.87 11.78 -19.37
C LEU A 84 10.53 13.18 -19.88
N GLU A 85 9.63 13.90 -19.19
CA GLU A 85 9.15 15.22 -19.62
C GLU A 85 10.13 16.35 -19.27
N GLN A 86 10.89 16.23 -18.17
CA GLN A 86 11.75 17.29 -17.68
C GLN A 86 13.23 16.91 -17.75
N HIS A 87 13.69 16.10 -16.79
CA HIS A 87 14.98 15.37 -16.73
C HIS A 87 15.09 14.71 -15.34
N PRO A 88 15.99 13.72 -15.13
CA PRO A 88 16.09 13.01 -13.83
C PRO A 88 16.45 13.88 -12.62
N ALA A 89 17.06 15.04 -12.84
CA ALA A 89 17.50 15.96 -11.78
C ALA A 89 16.55 17.16 -11.62
N ALA A 90 15.39 17.14 -12.28
CA ALA A 90 14.38 18.17 -12.10
C ALA A 90 13.74 17.99 -10.72
N GLU A 91 13.33 19.08 -10.09
CA GLU A 91 12.73 19.06 -8.75
C GLU A 91 11.51 18.12 -8.69
N ASP A 92 10.63 18.18 -9.69
CA ASP A 92 9.44 17.32 -9.75
C ASP A 92 9.79 15.83 -9.90
N ALA A 93 10.84 15.50 -10.66
CA ALA A 93 11.30 14.13 -10.83
C ALA A 93 11.92 13.58 -9.53
N ILE A 94 12.68 14.42 -8.81
CA ILE A 94 13.25 14.08 -7.51
C ILE A 94 12.13 13.85 -6.48
N ASN A 95 11.14 14.74 -6.42
CA ASN A 95 10.00 14.61 -5.51
C ASN A 95 9.19 13.33 -5.79
N ALA A 96 8.92 13.03 -7.07
CA ALA A 96 8.23 11.80 -7.45
C ALA A 96 9.04 10.55 -7.13
N TYR A 97 10.37 10.61 -7.24
CA TYR A 97 11.25 9.51 -6.81
C TYR A 97 11.15 9.26 -5.30
N PHE A 98 11.21 10.31 -4.46
CA PHE A 98 11.09 10.13 -3.01
C PHE A 98 9.71 9.56 -2.64
N GLU A 99 8.64 10.07 -3.23
CA GLU A 99 7.29 9.53 -3.04
C GLU A 99 7.24 8.03 -3.36
N TYR A 100 7.73 7.62 -4.52
CA TYR A 100 7.86 6.20 -4.91
C TYR A 100 8.70 5.40 -3.89
N ALA A 101 9.86 5.92 -3.49
CA ALA A 101 10.79 5.22 -2.60
C ALA A 101 10.19 5.01 -1.20
N HIS A 102 9.46 5.98 -0.67
CA HIS A 102 8.78 5.87 0.61
C HIS A 102 7.67 4.81 0.57
N ILE A 103 6.84 4.80 -0.47
CA ILE A 103 5.79 3.79 -0.65
C ILE A 103 6.41 2.39 -0.79
N LEU A 104 7.51 2.26 -1.54
CA LEU A 104 8.23 1.01 -1.70
C LEU A 104 8.73 0.46 -0.35
N ALA A 105 9.28 1.32 0.50
CA ALA A 105 9.79 0.95 1.81
C ALA A 105 8.67 0.44 2.74
N VAL A 106 7.51 1.10 2.73
CA VAL A 106 6.33 0.65 3.49
C VAL A 106 5.85 -0.70 2.98
N LEU A 107 5.70 -0.87 1.67
CA LEU A 107 5.23 -2.13 1.06
C LEU A 107 6.16 -3.29 1.38
N ASP A 108 7.48 -3.07 1.36
CA ASP A 108 8.48 -4.08 1.74
C ASP A 108 8.34 -4.50 3.22
N ARG A 109 8.09 -3.56 4.13
CA ARG A 109 7.80 -3.89 5.54
C ARG A 109 6.49 -4.65 5.70
N LEU A 110 5.44 -4.25 4.98
CA LEU A 110 4.15 -4.93 4.99
C LEU A 110 4.25 -6.38 4.50
N ARG A 111 5.02 -6.62 3.44
CA ARG A 111 5.29 -7.98 2.91
C ARG A 111 6.04 -8.86 3.90
N ARG A 112 7.05 -8.30 4.58
CA ARG A 112 7.77 -9.01 5.66
C ARG A 112 6.81 -9.38 6.79
N MET A 113 5.96 -8.46 7.22
CA MET A 113 4.93 -8.74 8.22
C MET A 113 3.98 -9.87 7.76
N GLY A 114 3.51 -9.85 6.52
CA GLY A 114 2.70 -10.93 5.96
C GLY A 114 3.38 -12.30 5.97
N ALA A 115 4.68 -12.33 5.68
CA ALA A 115 5.48 -13.56 5.77
C ALA A 115 5.61 -14.08 7.22
N GLU A 116 5.81 -13.18 8.18
CA GLU A 116 5.85 -13.52 9.61
C GLU A 116 4.50 -14.05 10.10
N MET A 117 3.39 -13.39 9.73
CA MET A 117 2.03 -13.83 10.07
C MET A 117 1.74 -15.23 9.52
N ARG A 118 2.10 -15.48 8.25
CA ARG A 118 1.97 -16.82 7.64
C ARG A 118 2.75 -17.87 8.42
N ALA A 119 4.00 -17.58 8.79
CA ALA A 119 4.83 -18.50 9.56
C ALA A 119 4.25 -18.80 10.95
N ILE A 120 3.67 -17.80 11.63
CA ILE A 120 3.03 -18.00 12.94
C ILE A 120 1.74 -18.83 12.80
N ILE A 121 0.92 -18.61 11.77
CA ILE A 121 -0.27 -19.45 11.49
C ILE A 121 0.17 -20.90 11.27
N GLU A 122 1.21 -21.11 10.46
CA GLU A 122 1.72 -22.45 10.19
C GLU A 122 2.25 -23.13 11.46
N LEU A 123 2.99 -22.39 12.28
CA LEU A 123 3.52 -22.88 13.55
C LEU A 123 2.41 -23.26 14.55
N THR A 124 1.34 -22.48 14.62
CA THR A 124 0.26 -22.66 15.62
C THR A 124 -0.80 -23.65 15.19
N THR A 125 -1.06 -23.78 13.88
CA THR A 125 -2.09 -24.67 13.32
C THR A 125 -1.54 -25.97 12.73
N GLY A 126 -0.21 -26.05 12.51
CA GLY A 126 0.46 -27.19 11.91
C GLY A 126 0.20 -27.36 10.40
N ARG A 127 -0.39 -26.35 9.74
CA ARG A 127 -0.73 -26.36 8.30
C ARG A 127 -0.46 -24.98 7.69
N PRO A 128 -0.15 -24.89 6.38
CA PRO A 128 0.00 -23.60 5.71
C PRO A 128 -1.24 -22.72 5.88
N ALA A 129 -1.04 -21.40 5.94
CA ALA A 129 -2.15 -20.45 6.02
C ALA A 129 -3.07 -20.56 4.79
N ASP A 130 -4.36 -20.68 5.06
CA ASP A 130 -5.46 -20.70 4.10
C ASP A 130 -6.40 -19.50 4.31
N GLU A 131 -7.44 -19.38 3.50
CA GLU A 131 -8.37 -18.25 3.59
C GLU A 131 -9.09 -18.16 4.95
N GLU A 132 -9.38 -19.30 5.57
CA GLU A 132 -10.07 -19.36 6.86
C GLU A 132 -9.13 -18.83 7.95
N THR A 133 -7.94 -19.42 8.07
CA THR A 133 -6.95 -19.02 9.07
C THR A 133 -6.48 -17.59 8.86
N ALA A 134 -6.35 -17.12 7.61
CA ALA A 134 -5.98 -15.74 7.33
C ALA A 134 -6.97 -14.70 7.87
N ARG A 135 -8.27 -15.06 7.95
CA ARG A 135 -9.34 -14.18 8.46
C ARG A 135 -9.61 -14.34 9.95
N THR A 136 -9.34 -15.52 10.50
CA THR A 136 -9.78 -15.89 11.86
C THR A 136 -8.65 -15.84 12.89
N VAL A 137 -7.40 -16.03 12.48
CA VAL A 137 -6.25 -15.90 13.39
C VAL A 137 -5.94 -14.41 13.57
N THR A 138 -6.07 -13.95 14.81
CA THR A 138 -5.80 -12.56 15.19
C THR A 138 -4.42 -12.42 15.83
N PHE A 139 -3.73 -11.34 15.49
CA PHE A 139 -2.42 -11.01 16.02
C PHE A 139 -2.50 -9.77 16.93
N PRO A 140 -1.85 -9.80 18.11
CA PRO A 140 -1.80 -8.64 18.98
C PRO A 140 -0.96 -7.51 18.35
N ASP A 141 -1.18 -6.29 18.84
CA ASP A 141 -0.39 -5.10 18.52
C ASP A 141 0.91 -5.02 19.32
#